data_AF-A0A3C7W276-F1
#
_entry.id   AF-A0A3C7W276-F1
#
_cell.length_a   1.000
_cell.length_b   1.000
_cell.length_c   1.000
_cell.angle_alpha   90.00
_cell.angle_beta   90.00
_cell.angle_gamma   90.00
#
_symmetry.space_group_name_H-M   'P 1'
#
loop_
_entity.id
_entity.type
_entity.pdbx_description
1 polymer ?
#
loop_
_entity_poly.entity_id
_entity_poly.type
_entity_poly.pdbx_seq_one_letter_code
_entity_poly.pdbx_strand_id
1 'polypeptide(L)'
;MFLDPSLLPGSVLAAAWALLALGLLAAARYTPWRILRLSPERVHLVAGGAVACLLLWLLNIRMIDGLVLHLLGVTTLTLVVGWSLALLAGAGALLAFVLAADLPWGGYPVAWVFTV
;
A
#
# COMPACT_ATOMS: atom_id res chain seq x y z
N MET A 1 -4.52 7.32 1.57
CA MET A 1 -4.37 8.77 1.35
C MET A 1 -3.47 8.98 0.14
N PHE A 2 -3.92 9.75 -0.85
CA PHE A 2 -3.12 10.09 -2.03
C PHE A 2 -2.93 11.61 -2.12
N LEU A 3 -1.71 12.03 -2.44
CA LEU A 3 -1.30 13.43 -2.63
C LEU A 3 -0.78 13.59 -4.05
N ASP A 4 -1.19 14.68 -4.71
CA ASP A 4 -0.68 15.01 -6.04
C ASP A 4 0.83 15.28 -5.99
N PRO A 5 1.65 14.57 -6.79
CA PRO A 5 3.11 14.73 -6.77
C PRO A 5 3.59 16.11 -7.20
N SER A 6 2.78 16.87 -7.96
CA SER A 6 3.11 18.24 -8.38
C SER A 6 3.17 19.23 -7.21
N LEU A 7 2.54 18.90 -6.08
CA LEU A 7 2.50 19.73 -4.87
C LEU A 7 3.70 19.49 -3.95
N LEU A 8 4.57 18.52 -4.26
CA LEU A 8 5.66 18.10 -3.40
C LEU A 8 7.03 18.47 -3.99
N PRO A 9 8.00 18.90 -3.14
CA PRO A 9 9.36 19.13 -3.62
C PRO A 9 10.02 17.82 -4.03
N GLY A 10 10.87 17.86 -5.06
CA GLY A 10 11.52 16.66 -5.61
C GLY A 10 12.36 15.88 -4.60
N SER A 11 12.92 16.53 -3.57
CA SER A 11 13.64 15.88 -2.48
C SER A 11 12.75 14.98 -1.62
N VAL A 12 11.52 15.42 -1.32
CA VAL A 12 10.53 14.62 -0.57
C VAL A 12 10.10 13.42 -1.40
N LEU A 13 9.88 13.62 -2.71
CA LEU A 13 9.54 12.52 -3.61
C LEU A 13 10.67 11.47 -3.69
N ALA A 14 11.93 11.92 -3.81
CA ALA A 14 13.08 11.03 -3.80
C ALA A 14 13.22 10.26 -2.47
N ALA A 15 13.02 10.93 -1.34
CA ALA A 15 13.02 10.30 -0.02
C ALA A 15 11.89 9.26 0.12
N ALA A 16 10.69 9.55 -0.39
CA ALA A 16 9.56 8.62 -0.37
C ALA A 16 9.86 7.37 -1.20
N TRP A 17 10.50 7.50 -2.37
CA TRP A 17 10.96 6.35 -3.15
C TRP A 17 12.00 5.52 -2.40
N ALA A 18 12.96 6.16 -1.73
CA ALA A 18 13.95 5.46 -0.93
C ALA A 18 13.31 4.70 0.24
N LEU A 19 12.36 5.32 0.94
CA LEU A 19 11.62 4.69 2.04
C LEU A 19 10.77 3.52 1.57
N LEU A 20 10.04 3.67 0.46
CA LEU A 20 9.30 2.59 -0.17
C LEU A 20 10.23 1.41 -0.50
N ALA A 21 11.36 1.68 -1.16
CA ALA A 21 12.31 0.65 -1.55
C ALA A 21 12.89 -0.08 -0.33
N LEU A 22 13.31 0.66 0.70
CA LEU A 22 13.82 0.08 1.95
C LEU A 22 12.75 -0.73 2.69
N GLY A 23 11.52 -0.22 2.77
CA GLY A 23 10.39 -0.89 3.40
C GLY A 23 10.04 -2.20 2.70
N LEU A 24 9.97 -2.20 1.36
CA LEU A 24 9.71 -3.39 0.57
C LEU A 24 10.86 -4.39 0.64
N LEU A 25 12.12 -3.93 0.64
CA LEU A 25 13.28 -4.80 0.82
C LEU A 25 13.29 -5.46 2.19
N ALA A 26 13.00 -4.70 3.26
CA ALA A 26 12.87 -5.23 4.60
C ALA A 26 11.71 -6.24 4.68
N ALA A 27 10.53 -5.87 4.19
CA ALA A 27 9.37 -6.74 4.13
C ALA A 27 9.66 -8.05 3.39
N ALA A 28 10.33 -7.97 2.23
CA ALA A 28 10.74 -9.14 1.48
C ALA A 28 11.77 -10.00 2.23
N ARG A 29 12.68 -9.40 3.01
CA ARG A 29 13.66 -10.15 3.83
C ARG A 29 13.02 -10.87 5.02
N TYR A 30 12.07 -10.23 5.69
CA TYR A 30 11.42 -10.78 6.89
C TYR A 30 10.18 -11.62 6.60
N THR A 31 9.73 -11.68 5.33
CA THR A 31 8.60 -12.52 4.95
C THR A 31 9.00 -14.01 5.02
N PRO A 32 8.25 -14.86 5.75
CA PRO A 32 8.52 -16.29 5.81
C PRO A 32 8.04 -17.00 4.53
N TRP A 33 8.71 -16.76 3.41
CA TRP A 33 8.34 -17.25 2.07
C TRP A 33 8.11 -18.75 1.99
N ARG A 34 8.81 -19.53 2.82
CA ARG A 34 8.64 -20.98 2.87
C ARG A 34 7.27 -21.37 3.42
N ILE A 35 6.85 -20.74 4.52
CA ILE A 35 5.54 -20.99 5.15
C ILE A 35 4.42 -20.52 4.23
N LEU A 36 4.60 -19.37 3.58
CA LEU A 36 3.62 -18.84 2.63
C LEU A 36 3.37 -19.79 1.46
N ARG A 37 4.42 -20.41 0.91
CA ARG A 37 4.30 -21.37 -0.19
C ARG A 37 3.70 -22.71 0.21
N LEU A 38 3.88 -23.12 1.46
CA LEU A 38 3.40 -24.40 1.97
C LEU A 38 1.96 -24.33 2.50
N SER A 39 1.42 -23.12 2.70
CA SER A 39 0.09 -22.92 3.32
C SER A 39 -0.82 -22.07 2.42
N PRO A 40 -1.65 -22.70 1.57
CA PRO A 40 -2.57 -21.99 0.67
C PRO A 40 -3.51 -21.04 1.42
N GLU A 41 -3.95 -21.41 2.61
CA GLU A 41 -4.81 -20.60 3.47
C GLU A 41 -4.21 -19.22 3.78
N ARG A 42 -2.90 -19.16 4.04
CA ARG A 42 -2.21 -17.88 4.31
C ARG A 42 -2.17 -17.01 3.06
N VAL A 43 -1.98 -17.60 1.88
CA VAL A 43 -2.00 -16.87 0.60
C VAL A 43 -3.38 -16.28 0.35
N HIS A 44 -4.46 -17.05 0.54
CA HIS A 44 -5.82 -16.57 0.39
C HIS A 44 -6.15 -15.46 1.38
N LEU A 45 -5.69 -15.57 2.62
CA LEU A 45 -5.94 -14.56 3.65
C LEU A 45 -5.18 -13.26 3.34
N VAL A 46 -3.93 -13.33 2.88
CA VAL A 46 -3.18 -12.15 2.42
C VAL A 46 -3.83 -11.52 1.20
N ALA A 47 -4.17 -12.32 0.18
CA ALA A 47 -4.79 -11.83 -1.05
C ALA A 47 -6.18 -11.24 -0.80
N GLY A 48 -7.02 -11.93 -0.01
CA GLY A 48 -8.33 -11.46 0.39
C GLY A 48 -8.27 -10.18 1.22
N GLY A 49 -7.30 -10.07 2.13
CA GLY A 49 -7.04 -8.85 2.89
C GLY A 49 -6.60 -7.68 2.01
N ALA A 50 -5.75 -7.93 1.01
CA ALA A 50 -5.34 -6.93 0.03
C ALA A 50 -6.53 -6.44 -0.82
N VAL A 51 -7.37 -7.37 -1.30
CA VAL A 51 -8.59 -7.06 -2.05
C VAL A 51 -9.59 -6.28 -1.19
N ALA A 52 -9.78 -6.66 0.08
CA ALA A 52 -10.64 -5.91 0.99
C ALA A 52 -10.13 -4.48 1.20
N CYS A 53 -8.82 -4.28 1.37
CA CYS A 53 -8.22 -2.94 1.44
C CYS A 53 -8.45 -2.16 0.15
N LEU A 54 -8.22 -2.77 -1.02
CA LEU A 54 -8.50 -2.15 -2.31
C LEU A 54 -9.96 -1.71 -2.42
N LEU A 55 -10.92 -2.57 -2.08
CA LEU A 55 -12.35 -2.24 -2.12
C LEU A 55 -12.67 -1.08 -1.18
N LEU A 56 -12.15 -1.10 0.05
CA LEU A 56 -12.29 0.01 0.99
C LEU A 56 -11.70 1.31 0.46
N TRP A 57 -10.61 1.25 -0.29
CA TRP A 57 -9.99 2.42 -0.92
C TRP A 57 -10.73 2.87 -2.19
N LEU A 58 -11.46 2.00 -2.86
CA LEU A 58 -12.34 2.44 -3.95
C LEU A 58 -13.52 3.28 -3.42
N LEU A 59 -13.92 3.09 -2.16
CA LEU A 59 -14.94 3.89 -1.47
C LEU A 59 -14.43 5.27 -0.98
N ASN A 60 -13.54 5.93 -1.73
CA ASN A 60 -13.00 7.23 -1.33
C ASN A 60 -14.01 8.36 -1.28
N ILE A 61 -13.64 9.35 -0.47
CA ILE A 61 -14.21 10.69 -0.51
C ILE A 61 -13.14 11.62 -1.08
N ARG A 62 -13.44 12.27 -2.21
CA ARG A 62 -12.63 13.37 -2.76
C ARG A 62 -13.07 14.65 -2.05
N MET A 63 -12.26 15.17 -1.14
CA MET A 63 -12.63 16.36 -0.33
C MET A 63 -12.15 17.68 -0.95
N ILE A 64 -10.90 17.76 -1.45
CA ILE A 64 -10.26 19.01 -1.89
C ILE A 64 -9.37 18.70 -3.11
N ASP A 65 -9.24 19.63 -4.06
CA ASP A 65 -8.36 19.53 -5.24
C ASP A 65 -6.98 18.97 -4.86
N GLY A 66 -6.68 17.73 -5.27
CA GLY A 66 -5.40 17.05 -5.03
C GLY A 66 -5.32 16.14 -3.78
N LEU A 67 -6.37 16.00 -2.97
CA LEU A 67 -6.38 15.14 -1.78
C LEU A 67 -7.50 14.09 -1.81
N VAL A 68 -7.12 12.81 -1.80
CA VAL A 68 -8.05 11.69 -1.72
C VAL A 68 -7.88 10.95 -0.38
N LEU A 69 -8.97 10.87 0.40
CA LEU A 69 -9.03 10.17 1.68
C LEU A 69 -9.80 8.86 1.57
N HIS A 70 -9.36 7.87 2.34
CA HIS A 70 -9.82 6.48 2.31
C HIS A 70 -9.90 5.89 3.71
N LEU A 71 -10.67 4.81 3.87
CA LEU A 71 -10.69 4.04 5.12
C LEU A 71 -9.37 3.27 5.30
N LEU A 72 -8.76 3.40 6.48
CA LEU A 72 -7.49 2.75 6.85
C LEU A 72 -7.74 1.30 7.28
N GLY A 73 -7.66 0.37 6.33
CA GLY A 73 -7.73 -1.09 6.58
C GLY A 73 -6.39 -1.76 6.92
N VAL A 74 -5.27 -1.05 6.80
CA VAL A 74 -3.92 -1.66 6.89
C VAL A 74 -3.52 -2.06 8.30
N THR A 75 -4.02 -1.39 9.33
CA THR A 75 -3.77 -1.78 10.73
C THR A 75 -4.34 -3.16 11.01
N THR A 76 -5.59 -3.40 10.62
CA THR A 76 -6.22 -4.72 10.71
C THR A 76 -5.45 -5.74 9.89
N LEU A 77 -5.07 -5.42 8.65
CA LEU A 77 -4.27 -6.31 7.80
C LEU A 77 -2.96 -6.71 8.50
N THR A 78 -2.24 -5.74 9.06
CA THR A 78 -1.00 -5.94 9.82
C THR A 78 -1.18 -6.88 11.01
N LEU A 79 -2.29 -6.77 11.74
CA LEU A 79 -2.56 -7.64 12.89
C LEU A 79 -2.86 -9.09 12.46
N VAL A 80 -3.50 -9.29 11.30
CA VAL A 80 -3.90 -10.63 10.84
C VAL A 80 -2.76 -11.34 10.11
N VAL A 81 -2.03 -10.66 9.21
CA VAL A 81 -0.96 -11.28 8.40
C VAL A 81 0.45 -11.04 8.92
N GLY A 82 0.62 -10.11 9.85
CA GLY A 82 1.91 -9.60 10.27
C GLY A 82 2.43 -8.46 9.39
N TRP A 83 3.31 -7.64 9.96
CA TRP A 83 3.78 -6.39 9.35
C TRP A 83 4.45 -6.59 7.98
N SER A 84 5.30 -7.61 7.81
CA SER A 84 6.06 -7.80 6.56
C SER A 84 5.15 -8.14 5.38
N LEU A 85 4.15 -9.01 5.59
CA LEU A 85 3.17 -9.33 4.56
C LEU A 85 2.20 -8.17 4.33
N ALA A 86 1.83 -7.41 5.37
CA ALA A 86 0.97 -6.24 5.22
C ALA A 86 1.62 -5.15 4.38
N LEU A 87 2.94 -4.90 4.52
CA LEU A 87 3.65 -3.96 3.66
C LEU A 87 3.62 -4.36 2.17
N LEU A 88 3.84 -5.65 1.87
CA LEU A 88 3.81 -6.17 0.50
C LEU A 88 2.39 -6.19 -0.08
N ALA A 89 1.42 -6.65 0.70
CA ALA A 89 0.02 -6.72 0.30
C ALA A 89 -0.60 -5.33 0.14
N GLY A 90 -0.31 -4.42 1.07
CA GLY A 90 -0.71 -3.02 1.01
C GLY A 90 -0.11 -2.30 -0.20
N ALA A 91 1.17 -2.56 -0.52
CA ALA A 91 1.78 -2.05 -1.76
C ALA A 91 1.03 -2.54 -3.01
N GLY A 92 0.74 -3.84 -3.10
CA GLY A 92 0.00 -4.40 -4.22
C GLY A 92 -1.43 -3.83 -4.33
N ALA A 93 -2.15 -3.73 -3.21
CA ALA A 93 -3.47 -3.12 -3.17
C ALA A 93 -3.43 -1.65 -3.59
N LEU A 94 -2.40 -0.92 -3.20
CA LEU A 94 -2.30 0.52 -3.47
C LEU A 94 -1.97 0.75 -4.94
N LEU A 95 -1.12 -0.11 -5.51
CA LEU A 95 -0.80 -0.09 -6.92
C LEU A 95 -2.07 -0.35 -7.76
N ALA A 96 -2.85 -1.37 -7.38
CA ALA A 96 -4.13 -1.66 -8.01
C ALA A 96 -5.11 -0.48 -7.88
N PHE A 97 -5.14 0.19 -6.73
CA PHE A 97 -5.95 1.38 -6.53
C PHE A 97 -5.53 2.54 -7.43
N VAL A 98 -4.23 2.85 -7.51
CA VAL A 98 -3.68 3.91 -8.38
C VAL A 98 -4.01 3.65 -9.85
N LEU A 99 -3.90 2.40 -10.29
CA LEU A 99 -4.29 1.98 -11.64
C LEU A 99 -5.79 2.11 -11.89
N ALA A 100 -6.62 1.63 -10.96
CA ALA A 100 -8.08 1.67 -11.10
C ALA A 100 -8.65 3.10 -11.04
N ALA A 101 -7.99 4.00 -10.31
CA ALA A 101 -8.40 5.39 -10.14
C ALA A 101 -7.70 6.36 -11.11
N ASP A 102 -6.87 5.85 -12.03
CA ASP A 102 -6.06 6.61 -13.00
C ASP A 102 -5.25 7.75 -12.36
N LEU A 103 -4.56 7.44 -11.26
CA LEU A 103 -3.81 8.42 -10.48
C LEU A 103 -2.35 8.56 -10.96
N PRO A 104 -1.73 9.75 -10.78
CA PRO A 104 -0.33 9.96 -11.14
C PRO A 104 0.63 9.00 -10.44
N TRP A 105 1.45 8.31 -11.21
CA TRP A 105 2.48 7.38 -10.72
C TRP A 105 3.46 8.00 -9.73
N GLY A 106 3.76 9.30 -9.89
CA GLY A 106 4.65 10.02 -8.98
C GLY A 106 4.11 10.08 -7.54
N GLY A 107 2.80 10.00 -7.32
CA GLY A 107 2.22 10.04 -5.98
C GLY A 107 2.27 8.70 -5.24
N TYR A 108 2.57 7.59 -5.95
CA TYR A 108 2.58 6.25 -5.39
C TYR A 108 3.47 6.06 -4.13
N PRO A 109 4.77 6.43 -4.13
CA PRO A 109 5.62 6.20 -2.96
C PRO A 109 5.16 7.00 -1.74
N VAL A 110 4.64 8.21 -1.96
CA VAL A 110 4.12 9.06 -0.88
C VAL A 110 2.83 8.47 -0.33
N ALA A 111 1.92 8.06 -1.21
CA ALA A 111 0.68 7.40 -0.82
C ALA A 111 0.96 6.10 -0.04
N TRP A 112 2.00 5.37 -0.41
CA TRP A 112 2.43 4.17 0.31
C TRP A 112 2.86 4.50 1.73
N VAL A 113 3.79 5.46 1.91
CA VAL A 113 4.29 5.86 3.24
C VAL A 113 3.17 6.31 4.20
N PHE A 114 2.12 6.95 3.69
CA PHE A 114 1.01 7.43 4.52
C PHE A 114 -0.12 6.41 4.72
N THR A 115 -0.21 5.38 3.87
CA THR A 115 -1.35 4.46 3.86
C THR A 115 -0.98 3.07 4.37
N VAL A 116 0.25 2.63 4.10
CA VAL A 116 0.75 1.26 4.32
C VAL A 116 1.81 1.25 5.41
#